data_AF-R7XWI6-F1
#
_entry.id   AF-R7XWI6-F1
#
_cell.length_a   1.000
_cell.length_b   1.000
_cell.length_c   1.000
_cell.angle_alpha   90.00
_cell.angle_beta   90.00
_cell.angle_gamma   90.00
#
_symmetry.space_group_name_H-M   'P 1'
#
loop_
_entity.id
_entity.type
_entity.pdbx_description
1 polymer ?
#
loop_
_entity_poly.entity_id
_entity_poly.type
_entity_poly.pdbx_seq_one_letter_code
_entity_poly.pdbx_strand_id
1 'polypeptide(L)' 'MSVLGGTVRHMTTRIDCDSCLVRGLACHDCVVTVLLGPPPELTFDDDERRALEALADGGLVPPLRLVQPVTGPIVESA' A
#
# COMPACT_ATOMS: atom_id res chain seq x y z
N MET A 1 -22.03 34.43 -18.45
CA MET A 1 -20.81 34.55 -17.64
C MET A 1 -20.09 33.22 -17.69
N SER A 2 -19.24 33.03 -18.70
CA SER A 2 -18.40 31.84 -18.87
C SER A 2 -17.27 31.91 -17.86
N VAL A 3 -17.28 31.01 -16.88
CA VAL A 3 -16.04 30.63 -16.20
C VAL A 3 -15.33 29.64 -17.10
N LEU A 4 -14.23 30.12 -17.69
CA LEU A 4 -13.32 29.32 -18.49
C LEU A 4 -12.91 28.10 -17.68
N GLY A 5 -13.19 26.91 -18.23
CA GLY A 5 -12.58 25.68 -17.80
C GLY A 5 -11.07 25.82 -17.90
N GLY A 6 -10.45 26.15 -16.77
CA GLY A 6 -9.01 26.09 -16.62
C GLY A 6 -8.59 24.66 -16.95
N THR A 7 -7.84 24.48 -18.02
CA THR A 7 -7.25 23.20 -18.37
C THR A 7 -6.38 22.76 -17.20
N VAL A 8 -6.90 21.88 -16.35
CA VAL A 8 -6.05 21.09 -15.46
C VAL A 8 -5.20 20.25 -16.39
N ARG A 9 -3.98 20.73 -16.68
CA ARG A 9 -2.95 19.88 -17.26
C ARG A 9 -2.63 18.87 -16.16
N HIS A 10 -3.31 17.72 -16.18
CA HIS A 10 -2.98 16.61 -15.31
C HIS A 10 -1.59 16.09 -15.71
N MET A 11 -0.56 16.67 -15.10
CA MET A 11 0.73 16.00 -15.02
C MET A 11 0.58 14.86 -14.03
N THR A 12 0.61 13.65 -14.55
CA THR A 12 0.54 12.43 -13.76
C THR A 12 1.96 11.90 -13.58
N THR A 13 2.40 11.79 -12.33
CA THR A 13 3.67 11.13 -11.98
C THR A 13 3.37 9.65 -11.72
N ARG A 14 3.99 8.74 -12.48
CA ARG A 14 3.87 7.29 -12.27
C ARG A 14 5.03 6.79 -11.41
N ILE A 15 4.71 6.20 -10.27
CA ILE A 15 5.67 5.51 -9.39
C ILE A 15 5.44 4.01 -9.56
N ASP A 16 6.48 3.28 -9.98
CA ASP A 16 6.43 1.82 -10.15
C ASP A 16 7.12 1.12 -8.99
N CYS A 17 6.34 0.64 -8.03
CA CYS A 17 6.84 -0.12 -6.90
C CYS A 17 7.26 -1.55 -7.30
N ASP A 18 6.83 -2.09 -8.44
CA ASP A 18 7.13 -3.48 -8.80
C ASP A 18 8.55 -3.65 -9.34
N SER A 19 9.13 -2.62 -9.95
CA SER A 19 10.52 -2.61 -10.42
C SER A 19 11.50 -1.86 -9.48
N CYS A 20 11.02 -1.34 -8.35
CA CYS A 20 11.83 -0.55 -7.43
C CYS A 20 12.86 -1.41 -6.68
N LEU A 21 14.15 -1.16 -6.93
CA LEU A 21 15.29 -1.91 -6.35
C LEU A 21 15.40 -1.78 -4.82
N VAL A 22 14.80 -0.75 -4.23
CA VAL A 22 14.85 -0.47 -2.79
C VAL A 22 13.49 -0.67 -2.11
N ARG A 23 12.51 -1.30 -2.79
CA ARG A 23 11.20 -1.61 -2.20
C ARG A 23 11.38 -2.46 -0.95
N GLY A 24 10.65 -2.11 0.10
CA GLY A 24 10.75 -2.71 1.43
C GLY A 24 11.88 -2.15 2.27
N LEU A 25 13.06 -1.88 1.69
CA LEU A 25 14.24 -1.37 2.41
C LEU A 25 14.11 0.11 2.77
N ALA A 26 13.74 0.94 1.78
CA ALA A 26 13.68 2.40 1.93
C ALA A 26 12.23 2.94 1.88
N CYS A 27 11.22 2.06 1.93
CA CYS A 27 9.82 2.50 1.83
C CYS A 27 9.37 3.40 2.97
N HIS A 28 9.96 3.28 4.16
CA HIS A 28 9.62 4.10 5.33
C HIS A 28 9.99 5.58 5.14
N ASP A 29 11.00 5.88 4.31
CA ASP A 29 11.46 7.24 3.96
C ASP A 29 11.20 7.56 2.47
N CYS A 30 10.27 6.84 1.83
CA CYS A 30 9.93 7.08 0.44
C CYS A 30 8.93 8.24 0.31
N VAL A 31 9.02 9.02 -0.77
CA VAL A 31 8.03 10.07 -1.11
C VAL A 31 6.59 9.55 -1.11
N VAL A 32 6.37 8.26 -1.41
CA VAL A 32 5.05 7.63 -1.33
C VAL A 32 4.50 7.65 0.10
N THR A 33 5.31 7.28 1.10
CA THR A 33 4.91 7.28 2.52
C THR A 33 4.71 8.70 3.02
N VAL A 34 5.52 9.66 2.56
CA VAL A 34 5.34 11.09 2.91
C VAL A 34 4.01 11.62 2.35
N LEU A 35 3.65 11.27 1.12
CA LEU A 35 2.45 11.78 0.45
C LEU A 35 1.16 11.07 0.86
N LEU A 36 1.22 9.76 1.10
CA LEU A 36 0.04 8.91 1.38
C LEU A 36 -0.11 8.56 2.87
N GLY A 37 0.90 8.84 3.68
CA GLY A 37 0.99 8.37 5.06
C GLY A 37 1.45 6.91 5.14
N PRO A 38 1.74 6.40 6.36
CA PRO A 38 1.97 4.98 6.55
C PRO A 38 0.74 4.21 6.06
N PRO A 39 0.92 3.03 5.43
CA PRO A 39 -0.21 2.19 5.08
C PRO A 39 -1.03 1.92 6.35
N PRO A 40 -2.37 2.05 6.31
CA PRO A 40 -3.20 1.72 7.46
C PRO A 40 -2.90 0.28 7.88
N GLU A 41 -2.97 -0.02 9.17
CA GLU A 41 -2.90 -1.39 9.68
C GLU A 41 -4.09 -2.17 9.12
N LEU A 42 -3.87 -2.83 7.99
CA LEU A 42 -4.84 -3.71 7.36
C LEU A 42 -4.89 -4.99 8.18
N THR A 43 -5.85 -5.05 9.10
CA THR A 43 -6.20 -6.25 9.84
C THR A 43 -7.35 -6.93 9.13
N PHE A 44 -7.25 -8.25 8.96
CA PHE A 44 -8.37 -9.06 8.48
C PHE A 44 -8.97 -9.76 9.67
N ASP A 45 -10.29 -9.73 9.78
CA ASP A 45 -10.97 -10.58 10.73
C ASP A 45 -10.93 -12.06 10.28
N ASP A 46 -11.45 -12.95 11.13
CA ASP A 46 -11.43 -14.39 10.85
C ASP A 46 -12.26 -14.78 9.62
N ASP A 47 -13.35 -14.06 9.34
CA ASP A 47 -14.24 -14.36 8.23
C ASP A 47 -13.64 -13.84 6.91
N GLU A 48 -13.07 -12.64 6.91
CA GLU A 48 -12.31 -12.09 5.80
C GLU A 48 -11.11 -12.97 5.44
N ARG A 49 -10.38 -13.45 6.46
CA ARG A 49 -9.27 -14.39 6.26
C ARG A 49 -9.73 -15.67 5.59
N ARG A 50 -10.82 -16.30 6.06
CA ARG A 50 -11.38 -17.50 5.43
C ARG A 50 -11.84 -17.24 3.99
N ALA A 51 -12.42 -16.07 3.73
CA ALA A 51 -12.81 -15.70 2.37
C ALA A 51 -11.59 -15.60 1.45
N LEU A 52 -10.52 -14.95 1.90
CA LEU A 52 -9.27 -14.84 1.16
C LEU A 52 -8.59 -16.21 0.95
N GLU A 53 -8.66 -17.12 1.93
CA GLU A 53 -8.18 -18.51 1.79
C GLU A 53 -8.95 -19.25 0.68
N ALA A 54 -10.29 -19.17 0.67
CA ALA A 54 -11.11 -19.80 -0.35
C ALA A 54 -10.82 -19.25 -1.76
N LEU A 55 -10.56 -17.94 -1.88
CA LEU A 55 -10.16 -17.32 -3.14
C LEU A 55 -8.77 -17.79 -3.60
N ALA A 56 -7.85 -18.00 -2.66
CA ALA A 56 -6.50 -18.49 -2.94
C ALA A 56 -6.52 -19.96 -3.39
N ASP A 57 -7.32 -20.80 -2.72
CA ASP A 57 -7.53 -22.20 -3.10
C ASP A 57 -8.14 -22.32 -4.51
N GLY A 58 -9.00 -21.36 -4.89
CA GLY A 58 -9.54 -21.24 -6.23
C GLY A 58 -8.59 -20.61 -7.26
N GLY A 59 -7.40 -20.15 -6.86
CA GLY A 59 -6.42 -19.51 -7.74
C GLY A 59 -6.76 -18.09 -8.19
N LEU A 60 -7.75 -17.44 -7.55
CA LEU A 60 -8.19 -16.08 -7.88
C LEU A 60 -7.31 -15.00 -7.27
N VAL A 61 -6.62 -15.32 -6.17
CA VAL A 61 -5.66 -14.45 -5.50
C VAL A 61 -4.39 -15.21 -5.13
N PRO A 62 -3.23 -14.54 -4.95
CA PRO A 62 -2.04 -15.19 -4.43
C PRO A 62 -2.28 -15.77 -3.02
N PRO A 63 -1.58 -16.86 -2.64
CA PRO A 63 -1.69 -17.43 -1.31
C PRO A 63 -1.41 -16.41 -0.21
N LEU A 64 -2.22 -16.46 0.85
CA LEU A 64 -2.08 -15.61 2.02
C LEU A 64 -0.72 -15.83 2.68
N ARG A 65 0.13 -14.79 2.61
CA ARG A 65 1.42 -14.70 3.31
C ARG A 65 1.32 -13.71 4.45
N LEU A 66 0.34 -13.92 5.33
CA LEU A 66 0.13 -13.08 6.50
C LEU A 66 1.34 -13.21 7.42
N VAL A 67 1.98 -12.08 7.72
CA VAL A 67 3.01 -12.00 8.77
C VAL A 67 2.33 -11.65 10.08
N GLN A 68 2.63 -12.41 11.14
CA GLN A 68 2.16 -12.01 12.46
C GLN A 68 2.87 -10.71 12.85
N PRO A 69 2.12 -9.68 13.29
CA PRO A 69 2.73 -8.48 13.85
C PRO A 69 3.61 -8.90 15.02
N VAL A 70 4.92 -8.71 14.87
CA VAL A 70 5.86 -8.83 15.99
C VAL A 70 5.97 -7.44 16.61
N THR A 71 6.06 -7.34 17.93
CA THR A 71 6.36 -6.06 18.57
C THR A 71 7.72 -5.57 18.06
N GLY A 72 7.69 -4.56 17.19
CA GLY A 72 8.88 -3.97 16.61
C GLY A 72 9.61 -3.04 17.60
N PRO A 73 10.86 -2.66 17.32
CA PRO A 73 11.56 -1.64 18.08
C PRO A 73 10.77 -0.32 18.02
N ILE A 74 10.78 0.43 19.12
CA ILE A 74 10.21 1.78 19.18
C ILE A 74 11.05 2.66 18.26
N VAL A 75 10.53 2.94 17.07
CA VAL A 75 11.12 3.88 16.12
C VAL A 75 10.58 5.27 16.43
N GLU A 76 11.36 6.06 17.16
CA GLU A 76 11.08 7.48 17.37
C GLU A 76 11.54 8.24 16.12
N SER A 77 10.59 8.87 15.42
CA SER A 77 10.89 9.75 14.30
C SER A 77 11.61 10.99 14.85
N ALA A 78 12.85 11.21 14.39
CA ALA A 78 13.66 12.38 14.72
C ALA A 78 13.10 13.67 14.10
#